data_AF-A0A3C1BCX9-F1
#
_entry.id   AF-A0A3C1BCX9-F1
#
_cell.length_a   1.000
_cell.length_b   1.000
_cell.length_c   1.000
_cell.angle_alpha   90.00
_cell.angle_beta   90.00
_cell.angle_gamma   90.00
#
_symmetry.space_group_name_H-M   'P 1'
#
loop_
_entity.id
_entity.type
_entity.pdbx_description
1 polymer ?
#
loop_
_entity_poly.entity_id
_entity_poly.type
_entity_poly.pdbx_seq_one_letter_code
_entity_poly.pdbx_strand_id
1 'polypeptide(L)'
;RLIKLRFQNGLTFENFKKEVLDPENLTGLYQFEESAEPNFIIFGPYGNDIPPKGNYIRIGYFCENIIPDLSVCEWAFGVPREEDVKHPNYKRIQWHGFDPQLLVKDPERDYARILASKTKFCNFLYSHHVPYREAFFTQLSKYKKVDAPGKSMNNMPGIDSIYKGDKWEIKKQFLSEYKFTIAFENDIFPGYQTEKLYDAMEVGNIPIYCGDPFIGDVFNTKSFINVSEYIFPKNPQLIKKV
;
A
#
# COMPACT_ATOMS: atom_id res chain seq x y z
N ARG A 1 -2.56 -31.19 -2.26
CA ARG A 1 -1.30 -31.38 -1.48
C ARG A 1 -1.38 -30.48 -0.25
N LEU A 2 -1.04 -31.00 0.94
CA LEU A 2 -0.99 -30.20 2.17
C LEU A 2 0.34 -29.45 2.26
N ILE A 3 0.29 -28.16 2.61
CA ILE A 3 1.42 -27.29 2.89
C ILE A 3 1.30 -26.79 4.33
N LYS A 4 2.32 -27.06 5.14
CA LYS A 4 2.39 -26.63 6.53
C LYS A 4 3.14 -25.32 6.64
N LEU A 5 2.53 -24.30 7.23
CA LEU A 5 3.09 -22.97 7.43
C LEU A 5 3.31 -22.68 8.91
N ARG A 6 4.24 -21.77 9.21
CA ARG A 6 4.39 -21.15 10.52
C ARG A 6 4.73 -19.68 10.33
N PHE A 7 4.23 -18.81 11.21
CA PHE A 7 4.39 -17.37 11.10
C PHE A 7 5.20 -16.79 12.27
N GLN A 8 5.91 -15.69 12.00
CA GLN A 8 6.66 -14.89 12.98
C GLN A 8 6.42 -13.38 12.76
N ASN A 9 6.95 -12.54 13.65
CA ASN A 9 6.95 -11.07 13.55
C ASN A 9 5.54 -10.43 13.43
N GLY A 10 4.53 -11.04 14.07
CA GLY A 10 3.16 -10.53 14.08
C GLY A 10 2.32 -10.90 12.85
N LEU A 11 2.89 -11.67 11.91
CA LEU A 11 2.10 -12.31 10.85
C LEU A 11 1.24 -13.43 11.44
N THR A 12 0.05 -13.63 10.88
CA THR A 12 -0.89 -14.68 11.30
C THR A 12 -1.38 -15.44 10.08
N PHE A 13 -1.73 -16.72 10.27
CA PHE A 13 -2.27 -17.54 9.19
C PHE A 13 -3.54 -16.93 8.58
N GLU A 14 -4.48 -16.45 9.40
CA GLU A 14 -5.74 -15.88 8.92
C GLU A 14 -5.54 -14.63 8.06
N ASN A 15 -4.68 -13.70 8.48
CA ASN A 15 -4.39 -12.50 7.69
C ASN A 15 -3.65 -12.86 6.40
N PHE A 16 -2.63 -13.72 6.49
CA PHE A 16 -1.85 -14.12 5.32
C PHE A 16 -2.69 -14.90 4.31
N LYS A 17 -3.60 -15.75 4.79
CA LYS A 17 -4.56 -16.45 3.94
C LYS A 17 -5.44 -15.46 3.18
N LYS A 18 -6.06 -14.52 3.88
CA LYS A 18 -6.95 -13.50 3.29
C LYS A 18 -6.22 -12.56 2.31
N GLU A 19 -5.00 -12.16 2.64
CA GLU A 19 -4.28 -11.09 1.93
C GLU A 19 -3.32 -11.60 0.86
N VAL A 20 -2.93 -12.88 0.90
CA VAL A 20 -1.92 -13.44 0.01
C VAL A 20 -2.38 -14.74 -0.64
N LEU A 21 -2.90 -15.70 0.13
CA LEU A 21 -3.21 -17.02 -0.43
C LEU A 21 -4.51 -17.02 -1.24
N ASP A 22 -5.59 -16.44 -0.71
CA ASP A 22 -6.90 -16.42 -1.35
C ASP A 22 -6.94 -15.53 -2.61
N PRO A 23 -6.36 -14.30 -2.62
CA PRO A 23 -6.36 -13.45 -3.80
C PRO A 23 -5.62 -14.07 -5.00
N GLU A 24 -4.57 -14.86 -4.73
CA GLU A 24 -3.81 -15.57 -5.74
C GLU A 24 -4.39 -16.99 -6.03
N ASN A 25 -5.58 -17.29 -5.51
CA ASN A 25 -6.28 -18.58 -5.62
C ASN A 25 -5.42 -19.79 -5.20
N LEU A 26 -4.45 -19.60 -4.31
CA LEU A 26 -3.57 -20.67 -3.84
C LEU A 26 -4.34 -21.68 -2.98
N THR A 27 -5.33 -21.23 -2.22
CA THR A 27 -6.19 -22.11 -1.39
C THR A 27 -7.13 -22.97 -2.23
N GLY A 28 -7.39 -22.61 -3.49
CA GLY A 28 -8.05 -23.47 -4.47
C GLY A 28 -7.15 -24.57 -5.03
N LEU A 29 -5.83 -24.39 -4.96
CA LEU A 29 -4.82 -25.30 -5.51
C LEU A 29 -4.19 -26.22 -4.44
N TYR A 30 -4.07 -25.73 -3.21
CA TYR A 30 -3.39 -26.39 -2.11
C TYR A 30 -4.18 -26.27 -0.81
N GLN A 31 -3.98 -27.25 0.08
CA GLN A 31 -4.45 -27.15 1.46
C GLN A 31 -3.34 -26.55 2.30
N PHE A 32 -3.69 -25.61 3.18
CA PHE A 32 -2.74 -24.99 4.10
C PHE A 32 -3.17 -25.19 5.54
N GLU A 33 -2.21 -25.45 6.41
CA GLU A 33 -2.43 -25.48 7.87
C GLU A 33 -1.26 -24.80 8.58
N GLU A 34 -1.54 -24.18 9.73
CA GLU A 34 -0.49 -23.74 10.64
C GLU A 34 0.02 -24.93 11.47
N SER A 35 1.34 -25.09 11.55
CA SER A 35 1.95 -26.27 12.19
C SER A 35 3.26 -25.95 12.91
N ALA A 36 3.51 -26.68 14.01
CA ALA A 36 4.79 -26.66 14.71
C ALA A 36 5.92 -27.36 13.92
N GLU A 37 5.57 -28.22 12.95
CA GLU A 37 6.48 -28.87 12.01
C GLU A 37 6.24 -28.35 10.58
N PRO A 38 6.64 -27.10 10.28
CA PRO A 38 6.27 -26.45 9.03
C PRO A 38 7.11 -26.96 7.85
N ASN A 39 6.55 -26.84 6.64
CA ASN A 39 7.35 -26.87 5.41
C ASN A 39 7.99 -25.49 5.15
N PHE A 40 7.28 -24.42 5.52
CA PHE A 40 7.73 -23.04 5.33
C PHE A 40 7.50 -22.21 6.60
N ILE A 41 8.50 -21.40 6.97
CA ILE A 41 8.32 -20.32 7.95
C ILE A 41 8.25 -19.00 7.21
N ILE A 42 7.15 -18.28 7.40
CA ILE A 42 6.94 -16.93 6.86
C ILE A 42 7.23 -15.92 7.96
N PHE A 43 8.09 -14.95 7.68
CA PHE A 43 8.54 -13.97 8.68
C PHE A 43 8.62 -12.57 8.07
N GLY A 44 8.37 -11.55 8.88
CA GLY A 44 8.32 -10.14 8.46
C GLY A 44 9.60 -9.36 8.83
N PRO A 45 9.68 -8.06 8.47
CA PRO A 45 10.85 -7.22 8.73
C PRO A 45 11.09 -6.87 10.21
N TYR A 46 10.13 -7.13 11.09
CA TYR A 46 10.08 -6.51 12.42
C TYR A 46 10.68 -7.37 13.53
N GLY A 47 11.28 -6.73 14.53
CA GLY A 47 11.60 -7.36 15.81
C GLY A 47 12.87 -8.21 15.86
N ASN A 48 13.71 -8.20 14.82
CA ASN A 48 14.97 -8.96 14.74
C ASN A 48 14.83 -10.48 15.02
N ASP A 49 13.61 -11.00 14.97
CA ASP A 49 13.29 -12.40 15.21
C ASP A 49 13.30 -13.14 13.87
N ILE A 50 14.52 -13.48 13.44
CA ILE A 50 14.79 -14.20 12.19
C ILE A 50 14.76 -15.71 12.47
N PRO A 51 14.00 -16.50 11.71
CA PRO A 51 13.96 -17.94 11.89
C PRO A 51 15.36 -18.58 11.69
N PRO A 52 15.81 -19.45 12.61
CA PRO A 52 17.08 -20.17 12.44
C PRO A 52 17.00 -21.10 11.22
N LYS A 53 18.14 -21.59 10.75
CA LYS A 53 18.15 -22.64 9.71
C LYS A 53 17.61 -23.94 10.30
N GLY A 54 16.83 -24.68 9.52
CA GLY A 54 16.21 -25.93 9.94
C GLY A 54 15.69 -26.77 8.78
N ASN A 55 14.89 -27.80 9.09
CA ASN A 55 14.26 -28.65 8.09
C ASN A 55 12.94 -28.04 7.57
N TYR A 56 13.04 -26.80 7.08
CA TYR A 56 11.96 -26.00 6.50
C TYR A 56 12.59 -24.90 5.62
N ILE A 57 11.78 -24.28 4.78
CA ILE A 57 12.19 -23.14 3.95
C ILE A 57 11.79 -21.83 4.64
N ARG A 58 12.71 -20.88 4.75
CA ARG A 58 12.43 -19.56 5.30
C ARG A 58 12.02 -18.61 4.18
N ILE A 59 10.86 -17.99 4.32
CA ILE A 59 10.31 -17.03 3.36
C ILE A 59 10.17 -15.68 4.07
N GLY A 60 10.97 -14.70 3.66
CA GLY A 60 10.82 -13.33 4.12
C GLY A 60 9.70 -12.62 3.37
N TYR A 61 8.79 -11.97 4.08
CA TYR A 61 7.66 -11.22 3.52
C TYR A 61 7.74 -9.75 3.97
N PHE A 62 8.31 -8.90 3.11
CA PHE A 62 8.74 -7.54 3.40
C PHE A 62 7.84 -6.50 2.72
N CYS A 63 6.68 -6.22 3.33
CA CYS A 63 5.68 -5.29 2.79
C CYS A 63 5.99 -3.81 3.00
N GLU A 64 7.10 -3.51 3.67
CA GLU A 64 7.59 -2.15 3.90
C GLU A 64 8.62 -1.74 2.85
N ASN A 65 8.98 -0.46 2.84
CA ASN A 65 10.08 0.04 2.02
C ASN A 65 11.46 -0.42 2.55
N ILE A 66 11.73 -1.72 2.43
CA ILE A 66 12.95 -2.39 2.88
C ILE A 66 13.43 -3.29 1.76
N ILE A 67 14.73 -3.26 1.48
CA ILE A 67 15.38 -4.22 0.58
C ILE A 67 15.56 -5.53 1.34
N PRO A 68 14.99 -6.65 0.87
CA PRO A 68 15.14 -7.94 1.55
C PRO A 68 16.59 -8.42 1.62
N ASP A 69 16.99 -8.90 2.79
CA ASP A 69 18.25 -9.62 2.97
C ASP A 69 18.04 -11.12 2.70
N LEU A 70 18.50 -11.59 1.54
CA LEU A 70 18.42 -13.00 1.14
C LEU A 70 19.50 -13.88 1.79
N SER A 71 20.41 -13.33 2.60
CA SER A 71 21.31 -14.16 3.41
C SER A 71 20.59 -14.84 4.58
N VAL A 72 19.46 -14.27 5.00
CA VAL A 72 18.66 -14.75 6.14
C VAL A 72 17.44 -15.57 5.74
N CYS A 73 17.16 -15.73 4.45
CA CYS A 73 16.02 -16.51 3.95
C CYS A 73 16.32 -17.19 2.62
N GLU A 74 15.61 -18.29 2.32
CA GLU A 74 15.75 -18.99 1.04
C GLU A 74 14.95 -18.29 -0.08
N TRP A 75 13.82 -17.67 0.28
CA TRP A 75 12.98 -16.88 -0.61
C TRP A 75 12.59 -15.56 0.06
N ALA A 76 12.42 -14.51 -0.74
CA ALA A 76 11.93 -13.23 -0.27
C ALA A 76 10.87 -12.64 -1.20
N PHE A 77 9.85 -12.07 -0.59
CA PHE A 77 8.88 -11.21 -1.25
C PHE A 77 9.01 -9.80 -0.70
N GLY A 78 9.03 -8.78 -1.55
CA GLY A 78 9.22 -7.41 -1.09
C GLY A 78 8.72 -6.34 -2.04
N VAL A 79 8.81 -5.08 -1.61
CA VAL A 79 8.41 -3.91 -2.39
C VAL A 79 9.32 -3.59 -3.59
N PRO A 80 10.67 -3.65 -3.48
CA PRO A 80 11.56 -3.22 -4.56
C PRO A 80 11.32 -3.92 -5.89
N ARG A 81 11.69 -3.28 -7.01
CA ARG A 81 11.59 -3.91 -8.33
C ARG A 81 12.57 -5.08 -8.44
N GLU A 82 12.18 -6.12 -9.18
CA GLU A 82 13.01 -7.32 -9.36
C GLU A 82 14.34 -7.00 -10.06
N GLU A 83 14.32 -6.00 -10.95
CA GLU A 83 15.51 -5.49 -11.63
C GLU A 83 16.49 -4.77 -10.70
N ASP A 84 16.05 -4.33 -9.52
CA ASP A 84 16.91 -3.69 -8.51
C ASP A 84 17.52 -4.74 -7.59
N VAL A 85 16.75 -5.77 -7.19
CA VAL A 85 17.21 -6.84 -6.29
C VAL A 85 18.05 -7.89 -7.03
N LYS A 86 17.73 -8.20 -8.30
CA LYS A 86 18.46 -9.12 -9.19
C LYS A 86 18.79 -10.48 -8.56
N HIS A 87 17.84 -11.07 -7.83
CA HIS A 87 18.03 -12.37 -7.20
C HIS A 87 16.95 -13.37 -7.67
N PRO A 88 17.31 -14.61 -8.04
CA PRO A 88 16.35 -15.59 -8.58
C PRO A 88 15.26 -16.00 -7.57
N ASN A 89 15.57 -15.92 -6.28
CA ASN A 89 14.63 -16.27 -5.20
C ASN A 89 13.89 -15.05 -4.62
N TYR A 90 13.89 -13.93 -5.34
CA TYR A 90 13.16 -12.73 -4.97
C TYR A 90 11.98 -12.50 -5.90
N LYS A 91 10.82 -12.11 -5.35
CA LYS A 91 9.66 -11.67 -6.11
C LYS A 91 9.02 -10.41 -5.52
N ARG A 92 8.62 -9.49 -6.40
CA ARG A 92 7.97 -8.24 -5.97
C ARG A 92 6.54 -8.50 -5.51
N ILE A 93 6.14 -7.89 -4.40
CA ILE A 93 4.76 -7.76 -3.94
C ILE A 93 4.16 -6.52 -4.60
N GLN A 94 3.46 -6.71 -5.71
CA GLN A 94 2.82 -5.59 -6.41
C GLN A 94 1.55 -5.12 -5.70
N TRP A 95 0.73 -6.03 -5.15
CA TRP A 95 -0.59 -5.71 -4.59
C TRP A 95 -0.72 -6.26 -3.17
N HIS A 96 -0.11 -5.59 -2.20
CA HIS A 96 -0.21 -6.04 -0.82
C HIS A 96 -1.62 -5.83 -0.25
N GLY A 97 -2.33 -6.93 0.04
CA GLY A 97 -3.64 -6.90 0.69
C GLY A 97 -4.75 -6.24 -0.14
N PHE A 98 -4.60 -6.19 -1.46
CA PHE A 98 -5.53 -5.50 -2.35
C PHE A 98 -5.77 -6.27 -3.64
N ASP A 99 -7.03 -6.40 -4.05
CA ASP A 99 -7.40 -6.97 -5.33
C ASP A 99 -7.47 -5.86 -6.41
N PRO A 100 -6.55 -5.84 -7.40
CA PRO A 100 -6.56 -4.83 -8.45
C PRO A 100 -7.83 -4.84 -9.31
N GLN A 101 -8.61 -5.94 -9.33
CA GLN A 101 -9.89 -5.98 -10.04
C GLN A 101 -10.90 -4.95 -9.50
N LEU A 102 -10.79 -4.56 -8.22
CA LEU A 102 -11.62 -3.51 -7.63
C LEU A 102 -11.39 -2.12 -8.26
N LEU A 103 -10.31 -1.94 -9.00
CA LEU A 103 -10.00 -0.70 -9.71
C LEU A 103 -10.54 -0.68 -11.14
N VAL A 104 -10.94 -1.82 -11.70
CA VAL A 104 -11.59 -1.89 -13.00
C VAL A 104 -12.95 -1.21 -12.89
N LYS A 105 -13.14 -0.13 -13.65
CA LYS A 105 -14.37 0.68 -13.58
C LYS A 105 -15.36 0.19 -14.63
N ASP A 106 -16.61 0.06 -14.22
CA ASP A 106 -17.73 -0.18 -15.11
C ASP A 106 -17.83 0.97 -16.14
N PRO A 107 -17.87 0.70 -17.45
CA PRO A 107 -18.10 1.71 -18.48
C PRO A 107 -19.39 2.50 -18.29
N GLU A 108 -20.41 1.89 -17.68
CA GLU A 108 -21.72 2.51 -17.41
C GLU A 108 -21.75 3.29 -16.09
N ARG A 109 -20.60 3.47 -15.44
CA ARG A 109 -20.50 4.20 -14.18
C ARG A 109 -20.94 5.66 -14.37
N ASP A 110 -21.96 6.07 -13.61
CA ASP A 110 -22.46 7.44 -13.62
C ASP A 110 -21.49 8.40 -12.88
N TYR A 111 -20.51 8.91 -13.63
CA TYR A 111 -19.51 9.85 -13.12
C TYR A 111 -20.14 11.18 -12.67
N ALA A 112 -21.24 11.62 -13.28
CA ALA A 112 -21.91 12.85 -12.91
C ALA A 112 -22.54 12.73 -11.51
N ARG A 113 -23.21 11.59 -11.24
CA ARG A 113 -23.75 11.28 -9.91
C ARG A 113 -22.65 11.13 -8.85
N ILE A 114 -21.54 10.47 -9.19
CA ILE A 114 -20.40 10.35 -8.26
C ILE A 114 -19.84 11.73 -7.94
N LEU A 115 -19.62 12.58 -8.94
CA LEU A 115 -19.10 13.93 -8.70
C LEU A 115 -20.07 14.77 -7.87
N ALA A 116 -21.38 14.61 -8.09
CA ALA A 116 -22.43 15.29 -7.32
C ALA A 116 -22.50 14.82 -5.86
N SER A 117 -22.14 13.56 -5.57
CA SER A 117 -22.11 13.05 -4.18
C SER A 117 -20.87 13.52 -3.39
N LYS A 118 -19.82 14.00 -4.06
CA LYS A 118 -18.62 14.54 -3.39
C LYS A 118 -18.86 15.95 -2.87
N THR A 119 -19.17 16.08 -1.58
CA THR A 119 -19.49 17.34 -0.92
C THR A 119 -18.25 18.09 -0.41
N LYS A 120 -17.13 17.39 -0.18
CA LYS A 120 -15.90 17.95 0.41
C LYS A 120 -14.78 18.08 -0.62
N PHE A 121 -13.83 18.98 -0.37
CA PHE A 121 -12.75 19.28 -1.32
C PHE A 121 -11.65 18.23 -1.33
N CYS A 122 -10.81 18.21 -0.29
CA CYS A 122 -9.62 17.37 -0.22
C CYS A 122 -9.40 16.90 1.21
N ASN A 123 -8.91 15.68 1.39
CA ASN A 123 -8.53 15.15 2.70
C ASN A 123 -7.03 14.81 2.80
N PHE A 124 -6.58 14.71 4.05
CA PHE A 124 -5.24 14.31 4.47
C PHE A 124 -5.35 13.37 5.70
N LEU A 125 -5.41 12.07 5.45
CA LEU A 125 -5.61 11.06 6.51
C LEU A 125 -4.28 10.37 6.88
N TYR A 126 -3.51 10.98 7.80
CA TYR A 126 -2.20 10.47 8.22
C TYR A 126 -1.99 10.53 9.73
N SER A 127 -1.45 9.46 10.30
CA SER A 127 -0.98 9.45 11.70
C SER A 127 0.52 9.69 11.82
N HIS A 128 1.31 9.23 10.84
CA HIS A 128 2.76 9.40 10.83
C HIS A 128 3.15 10.73 10.19
N HIS A 129 3.93 11.54 10.91
CA HIS A 129 4.41 12.84 10.46
C HIS A 129 5.54 12.67 9.43
N VAL A 130 5.38 13.29 8.26
CA VAL A 130 6.38 13.24 7.18
C VAL A 130 6.53 14.64 6.59
N PRO A 131 7.72 15.27 6.64
CA PRO A 131 7.88 16.69 6.33
C PRO A 131 7.34 17.12 4.96
N TYR A 132 7.59 16.35 3.90
CA TYR A 132 7.13 16.73 2.55
C TYR A 132 5.61 16.57 2.38
N ARG A 133 4.98 15.62 3.10
CA ARG A 133 3.52 15.49 3.14
C ARG A 133 2.89 16.71 3.80
N GLU A 134 3.42 17.11 4.95
CA GLU A 134 2.91 18.24 5.74
C GLU A 134 3.16 19.59 5.03
N ALA A 135 4.31 19.73 4.35
CA ALA A 135 4.59 20.87 3.51
C ALA A 135 3.58 21.00 2.37
N PHE A 136 3.28 19.90 1.66
CA PHE A 136 2.27 19.90 0.61
C PHE A 136 0.88 20.23 1.14
N PHE A 137 0.46 19.59 2.24
CA PHE A 137 -0.79 19.90 2.93
C PHE A 137 -0.90 21.39 3.28
N THR A 138 0.16 21.96 3.84
CA THR A 138 0.20 23.38 4.27
C THR A 138 0.03 24.32 3.08
N GLN A 139 0.71 24.05 1.96
CA GLN A 139 0.59 24.88 0.76
C GLN A 139 -0.79 24.75 0.11
N LEU A 140 -1.32 23.53 -0.04
CA LEU A 140 -2.65 23.33 -0.63
C LEU A 140 -3.76 23.95 0.23
N SER A 141 -3.60 23.90 1.56
CA SER A 141 -4.54 24.50 2.52
C SER A 141 -4.66 26.02 2.41
N LYS A 142 -3.67 26.71 1.84
CA LYS A 142 -3.75 28.16 1.55
C LYS A 142 -4.72 28.49 0.42
N TYR A 143 -4.89 27.57 -0.53
CA TYR A 143 -5.83 27.71 -1.63
C TYR A 143 -7.25 27.35 -1.20
N LYS A 144 -7.42 26.20 -0.55
CA LYS A 144 -8.72 25.74 -0.04
C LYS A 144 -8.52 24.75 1.10
N LYS A 145 -9.43 24.78 2.08
CA LYS A 145 -9.36 23.91 3.28
C LYS A 145 -9.18 22.44 2.91
N VAL A 146 -8.15 21.82 3.47
CA VAL A 146 -7.92 20.36 3.45
C VAL A 146 -8.24 19.81 4.83
N ASP A 147 -9.12 18.81 4.89
CA ASP A 147 -9.54 18.19 6.16
C ASP A 147 -8.56 17.08 6.58
N ALA A 148 -8.13 17.11 7.84
CA ALA A 148 -7.11 16.22 8.39
C ALA A 148 -7.54 15.63 9.74
N PRO A 149 -8.15 14.43 9.75
CA PRO A 149 -8.60 13.78 10.98
C PRO A 149 -7.54 12.88 11.64
N GLY A 150 -6.40 12.65 10.97
CA GLY A 150 -5.28 11.87 11.52
C GLY A 150 -4.46 12.67 12.55
N LYS A 151 -3.44 12.05 13.15
CA LYS A 151 -2.56 12.73 14.13
C LYS A 151 -1.68 13.81 13.48
N SER A 152 -1.25 13.60 12.23
CA SER A 152 -0.48 14.58 11.47
C SER A 152 -1.41 15.66 10.90
N MET A 153 -1.04 16.91 11.09
CA MET A 153 -1.79 18.11 10.66
C MET A 153 -3.25 18.15 11.14
N ASN A 154 -3.57 17.52 12.28
CA ASN A 154 -4.94 17.36 12.76
C ASN A 154 -5.70 18.69 12.82
N ASN A 155 -6.89 18.75 12.21
CA ASN A 155 -7.77 19.92 12.25
C ASN A 155 -9.26 19.57 12.41
N MET A 156 -9.57 18.30 12.71
CA MET A 156 -10.92 17.81 12.94
C MET A 156 -10.90 16.51 13.76
N PRO A 157 -12.05 16.08 14.34
CA PRO A 157 -12.14 14.83 15.07
C PRO A 157 -11.74 13.61 14.22
N GLY A 158 -11.17 12.61 14.89
CA GLY A 158 -10.82 11.33 14.26
C GLY A 158 -12.04 10.61 13.68
N ILE A 159 -11.83 9.92 12.56
CA ILE A 159 -12.91 9.29 11.77
C ILE A 159 -13.64 8.18 12.52
N ASP A 160 -12.98 7.49 13.45
CA ASP A 160 -13.57 6.40 14.24
C ASP A 160 -14.72 6.86 15.15
N SER A 161 -14.78 8.17 15.45
CA SER A 161 -15.86 8.79 16.21
C SER A 161 -17.10 9.11 15.36
N ILE A 162 -16.94 9.11 14.03
CA ILE A 162 -17.93 9.60 13.07
C ILE A 162 -18.57 8.43 12.30
N TYR A 163 -17.76 7.48 11.83
CA TYR A 163 -18.22 6.34 11.04
C TYR A 163 -18.22 5.05 11.87
N LYS A 164 -18.93 4.03 11.36
CA LYS A 164 -19.03 2.70 11.97
C LYS A 164 -18.59 1.64 10.98
N GLY A 165 -18.00 0.57 11.48
CA GLY A 165 -17.46 -0.53 10.68
C GLY A 165 -16.06 -0.91 11.13
N ASP A 166 -15.40 -1.77 10.35
CA ASP A 166 -13.98 -2.01 10.53
C ASP A 166 -13.14 -0.81 10.07
N LYS A 167 -11.83 -0.84 10.39
CA LYS A 167 -10.89 0.24 10.09
C LYS A 167 -10.86 0.64 8.60
N TRP A 168 -10.94 -0.34 7.69
CA TRP A 168 -10.91 -0.10 6.26
C TRP A 168 -12.24 0.45 5.75
N GLU A 169 -13.36 -0.06 6.26
CA GLU A 169 -14.70 0.46 5.97
C GLU A 169 -14.83 1.93 6.42
N ILE A 170 -14.39 2.24 7.64
CA ILE A 170 -14.39 3.61 8.19
C ILE A 170 -13.54 4.54 7.32
N LYS A 171 -12.34 4.09 6.91
CA LYS A 171 -11.48 4.84 5.99
C LYS A 171 -12.21 5.13 4.68
N LYS A 172 -12.77 4.11 4.03
CA LYS A 172 -13.47 4.25 2.74
C LYS A 172 -14.69 5.17 2.83
N GLN A 173 -15.48 5.05 3.90
CA GLN A 173 -16.62 5.94 4.16
C GLN A 173 -16.16 7.41 4.23
N PHE A 174 -15.13 7.71 5.02
CA PHE A 174 -14.57 9.06 5.12
C PHE A 174 -14.09 9.58 3.75
N LEU A 175 -13.25 8.80 3.06
CA LEU A 175 -12.68 9.19 1.77
C LEU A 175 -13.78 9.45 0.72
N SER A 176 -14.87 8.68 0.75
CA SER A 176 -15.95 8.74 -0.25
C SER A 176 -16.65 10.10 -0.35
N GLU A 177 -16.54 10.99 0.63
CA GLU A 177 -17.14 12.32 0.61
C GLU A 177 -16.31 13.38 -0.15
N TYR A 178 -15.03 13.09 -0.44
CA TYR A 178 -14.08 14.07 -0.97
C TYR A 178 -13.93 14.00 -2.50
N LYS A 179 -13.57 15.11 -3.12
CA LYS A 179 -13.15 15.12 -4.53
C LYS A 179 -11.72 14.63 -4.70
N PHE A 180 -10.84 15.04 -3.79
CA PHE A 180 -9.41 14.72 -3.82
C PHE A 180 -8.93 14.06 -2.52
N THR A 181 -7.87 13.26 -2.63
CA THR A 181 -7.14 12.68 -1.51
C THR A 181 -5.65 12.92 -1.70
N ILE A 182 -4.96 13.50 -0.71
CA ILE A 182 -3.49 13.53 -0.71
C ILE A 182 -3.03 12.12 -0.40
N ALA A 183 -2.54 11.41 -1.42
CA ALA A 183 -2.14 10.00 -1.38
C ALA A 183 -0.61 9.87 -1.46
N PHE A 184 0.10 10.45 -0.50
CA PHE A 184 1.56 10.46 -0.48
C PHE A 184 2.08 9.28 0.31
N GLU A 185 3.07 8.59 -0.24
CA GLU A 185 3.88 7.64 0.53
C GLU A 185 4.74 8.35 1.57
N ASN A 186 5.33 7.59 2.48
CA ASN A 186 6.18 8.14 3.56
C ASN A 186 7.62 8.28 3.10
N ASP A 187 7.94 7.65 1.98
CA ASP A 187 9.20 7.76 1.30
C ASP A 187 8.97 7.71 -0.22
N ILE A 188 9.90 8.27 -0.99
CA ILE A 188 9.88 8.25 -2.45
C ILE A 188 10.88 7.18 -2.89
N PHE A 189 10.38 6.03 -3.32
CA PHE A 189 11.22 4.88 -3.64
C PHE A 189 10.68 4.10 -4.84
N PRO A 190 11.54 3.70 -5.81
CA PRO A 190 11.14 2.87 -6.95
C PRO A 190 10.39 1.61 -6.52
N GLY A 191 9.15 1.49 -7.02
CA GLY A 191 8.28 0.38 -6.70
C GLY A 191 7.47 0.50 -5.41
N TYR A 192 7.73 1.51 -4.56
CA TYR A 192 6.99 1.71 -3.31
C TYR A 192 5.69 2.48 -3.53
N GLN A 193 4.61 1.71 -3.57
CA GLN A 193 3.24 2.20 -3.64
C GLN A 193 2.38 1.35 -2.70
N THR A 194 1.45 1.99 -2.00
CA THR A 194 0.58 1.32 -1.03
C THR A 194 -0.87 1.77 -1.20
N GLU A 195 -1.70 1.32 -0.26
CA GLU A 195 -3.14 1.52 -0.24
C GLU A 195 -3.61 2.96 -0.23
N LYS A 196 -2.71 3.91 0.03
CA LYS A 196 -2.99 5.34 -0.05
C LYS A 196 -3.46 5.75 -1.43
N LEU A 197 -2.87 5.18 -2.49
CA LEU A 197 -3.25 5.47 -3.87
C LEU A 197 -4.56 4.79 -4.22
N TYR A 198 -4.62 3.46 -4.06
CA TYR A 198 -5.72 2.67 -4.57
C TYR A 198 -7.00 2.74 -3.73
N ASP A 199 -6.94 2.98 -2.42
CA ASP A 199 -8.16 3.21 -1.61
C ASP A 199 -8.90 4.48 -2.09
N ALA A 200 -8.16 5.53 -2.46
CA ALA A 200 -8.73 6.75 -3.01
C ALA A 200 -9.38 6.51 -4.38
N MET A 201 -8.73 5.72 -5.24
CA MET A 201 -9.28 5.34 -6.55
C MET A 201 -10.51 4.44 -6.43
N GLU A 202 -10.53 3.54 -5.46
CA GLU A 202 -11.66 2.61 -5.23
C GLU A 202 -12.95 3.39 -4.96
N VAL A 203 -12.89 4.35 -4.03
CA VAL A 203 -14.05 5.17 -3.64
C VAL A 203 -14.35 6.34 -4.59
N GLY A 204 -13.63 6.45 -5.71
CA GLY A 204 -13.88 7.46 -6.74
C GLY A 204 -13.43 8.88 -6.34
N ASN A 205 -12.39 9.01 -5.52
CA ASN A 205 -11.66 10.27 -5.41
C ASN A 205 -10.61 10.36 -6.52
N ILE A 206 -10.13 11.57 -6.79
CA ILE A 206 -8.92 11.79 -7.58
C ILE A 206 -7.72 11.84 -6.61
N PRO A 207 -6.81 10.86 -6.64
CA PRO A 207 -5.62 10.89 -5.81
C PRO A 207 -4.67 12.02 -6.26
N ILE A 208 -4.01 12.66 -5.32
CA ILE A 208 -2.84 13.51 -5.53
C ILE A 208 -1.66 12.71 -4.99
N TYR A 209 -0.88 12.09 -5.87
CA TYR A 209 0.05 11.01 -5.51
C TYR A 209 1.51 11.45 -5.59
N CYS A 210 2.30 11.03 -4.59
CA CYS A 210 3.76 11.13 -4.56
C CYS A 210 4.34 9.93 -3.79
N GLY A 211 5.20 9.14 -4.42
CA GLY A 211 5.73 7.90 -3.85
C GLY A 211 6.68 7.22 -4.83
N ASP A 212 6.20 6.20 -5.54
CA ASP A 212 6.94 5.53 -6.60
C ASP A 212 7.17 6.47 -7.81
N PRO A 213 8.43 6.82 -8.14
CA PRO A 213 8.74 7.63 -9.33
C PRO A 213 8.33 6.95 -10.65
N PHE A 214 8.17 5.64 -10.65
CA PHE A 214 7.79 4.82 -11.81
C PHE A 214 6.35 4.33 -11.74
N ILE A 215 5.48 5.00 -10.97
CA ILE A 215 4.07 4.61 -10.81
C ILE A 215 3.31 4.50 -12.14
N GLY A 216 3.78 5.21 -13.19
CA GLY A 216 3.23 5.14 -14.54
C GLY A 216 3.38 3.79 -15.23
N ASP A 217 4.28 2.92 -14.74
CA ASP A 217 4.44 1.54 -15.24
C ASP A 217 3.27 0.64 -14.77
N VAL A 218 2.58 1.02 -13.69
CA VAL A 218 1.51 0.24 -13.06
C VAL A 218 0.14 0.89 -13.28
N PHE A 219 0.07 2.22 -13.26
CA PHE A 219 -1.18 2.98 -13.38
C PHE A 219 -1.14 3.96 -14.54
N ASN A 220 -2.28 4.14 -15.20
CA ASN A 220 -2.46 5.24 -16.15
C ASN A 220 -2.36 6.59 -15.41
N THR A 221 -1.30 7.37 -15.65
CA THR A 221 -1.08 8.66 -14.94
C THR A 221 -2.13 9.72 -15.23
N LYS A 222 -3.05 9.49 -16.17
CA LYS A 222 -4.23 10.34 -16.39
C LYS A 222 -5.37 10.09 -15.40
N SER A 223 -5.31 9.04 -14.57
CA SER A 223 -6.35 8.71 -13.59
C SER A 223 -6.13 9.34 -12.21
N PHE A 224 -5.01 10.04 -12.01
CA PHE A 224 -4.66 10.74 -10.78
C PHE A 224 -3.75 11.94 -11.06
N ILE A 225 -3.52 12.79 -10.06
CA ILE A 225 -2.54 13.88 -10.16
C ILE A 225 -1.19 13.32 -9.72
N ASN A 226 -0.33 13.01 -10.69
CA ASN A 226 1.03 12.54 -10.46
C ASN A 226 1.95 13.72 -10.11
N VAL A 227 2.24 13.93 -8.82
CA VAL A 227 3.02 15.08 -8.34
C VAL A 227 4.44 15.10 -8.92
N SER A 228 4.99 13.93 -9.25
CA SER A 228 6.32 13.83 -9.84
C SER A 228 6.44 14.57 -11.17
N GLU A 229 5.35 14.69 -11.94
CA GLU A 229 5.31 15.40 -13.22
C GLU A 229 5.40 16.94 -13.07
N TYR A 230 5.16 17.46 -11.86
CA TYR A 230 5.12 18.91 -11.59
C TYR A 230 6.29 19.39 -10.70
N ILE A 231 6.72 18.57 -9.74
CA ILE A 231 7.79 18.95 -8.78
C ILE A 231 9.18 18.62 -9.33
N PHE A 232 9.32 17.51 -10.03
CA PHE A 232 10.54 17.17 -10.74
C PHE A 232 10.32 17.56 -12.22
N PRO A 233 10.71 18.76 -12.67
CA PRO A 233 10.79 18.99 -14.11
C PRO A 233 11.63 17.85 -14.69
N LYS A 234 11.23 17.30 -15.85
CA LYS A 234 11.87 16.16 -16.55
C LYS A 234 13.39 16.36 -16.70
N ASN A 235 14.12 16.16 -15.61
CA ASN A 235 15.54 16.39 -15.49
C ASN A 235 16.07 15.20 -14.69
N PRO A 236 16.58 14.17 -15.39
CA PRO A 236 16.89 12.86 -14.83
C PRO A 236 18.01 12.85 -13.77
N GLN A 237 18.56 14.01 -13.38
CA GLN A 237 19.64 14.14 -12.41
C GLN A 237 19.19 14.19 -10.94
N LEU A 238 17.88 14.36 -10.67
CA LEU A 238 17.35 14.44 -9.29
C LEU A 238 16.76 13.12 -8.78
N ILE A 239 16.60 12.12 -9.65
CA ILE A 239 16.34 10.76 -9.21
C ILE A 239 17.68 10.24 -8.69
N LYS A 240 17.82 10.11 -7.36
CA LYS A 240 18.93 9.33 -6.81
C LYS A 240 18.81 7.93 -7.40
N LYS A 241 19.67 7.61 -8.36
CA LYS A 241 20.03 6.23 -8.63
C LYS A 241 20.67 5.73 -7.34
N VAL A 242 19.94 4.91 -6.59
CA VAL A 242 20.51 4.07 -5.55
C VAL A 242 21.23 2.94 -6.25
#